data_AF-A0A2S7XTD7-F1
#
_entry.id   AF-A0A2S7XTD7-F1
#
_cell.length_a   1.000
_cell.length_b   1.000
_cell.length_c   1.000
_cell.angle_alpha   90.00
_cell.angle_beta   90.00
_cell.angle_gamma   90.00
#
_symmetry.space_group_name_H-M   'P 1'
#
loop_
_entity.id
_entity.type
_entity.pdbx_description
1 polymer ?
#
loop_
_entity_poly.entity_id
_entity_poly.type
_entity_poly.pdbx_seq_one_letter_code
_entity_poly.pdbx_strand_id
1 'polypeptide(L)' 'MKIKFSRHAARRAKLYGIQLSVVEQIIRETNLIIGDQEIIRHIPDMNYPVKIVVAVKNELITVITNYPLKKGT' A
#
# COMPACT_ATOMS: atom_id res chain seq x y z
N MET A 1 15.19 5.71 -5.54
CA MET A 1 13.91 5.05 -5.15
C MET A 1 12.72 5.67 -5.89
N LYS A 2 12.02 4.88 -6.71
CA LYS A 2 10.83 5.26 -7.48
C LYS A 2 9.65 4.40 -7.05
N ILE A 3 8.52 5.02 -6.72
CA ILE A 3 7.27 4.30 -6.37
C ILE A 3 6.38 4.30 -7.61
N LYS A 4 5.82 3.13 -7.95
CA LYS A 4 4.86 2.96 -9.05
C LYS A 4 3.63 2.23 -8.54
N PHE A 5 2.46 2.78 -8.81
CA PHE A 5 1.21 2.10 -8.55
C PHE A 5 0.82 1.21 -9.73
N SER A 6 0.50 -0.05 -9.46
CA SER A 6 -0.16 -0.89 -10.45
C SER A 6 -1.57 -0.32 -10.75
N ARG A 7 -2.12 -0.67 -11.93
CA ARG A 7 -3.52 -0.34 -12.24
C ARG A 7 -4.48 -0.87 -11.18
N HIS A 8 -4.20 -2.05 -10.64
CA HIS A 8 -5.01 -2.65 -9.59
C HIS A 8 -4.94 -1.85 -8.29
N ALA A 9 -3.73 -1.45 -7.85
CA ALA A 9 -3.54 -0.63 -6.67
C ALA A 9 -4.24 0.73 -6.78
N ALA A 10 -4.11 1.41 -7.92
CA ALA A 10 -4.78 2.69 -8.15
C ALA A 10 -6.31 2.56 -8.12
N ARG A 11 -6.85 1.50 -8.73
CA ARG A 11 -8.30 1.22 -8.71
C ARG A 11 -8.81 0.94 -7.30
N ARG A 12 -8.08 0.16 -6.50
CA ARG A 12 -8.46 -0.19 -5.12
C ARG A 12 -8.38 1.03 -4.21
N ALA A 13 -7.36 1.86 -4.38
CA ALA A 13 -7.23 3.12 -3.65
C ALA A 13 -8.46 4.00 -3.87
N LYS A 14 -8.87 4.20 -5.13
CA LYS A 14 -10.10 4.91 -5.48
C LYS A 14 -11.35 4.26 -4.89
N LEU A 15 -11.47 2.94 -4.96
CA LEU A 15 -12.64 2.20 -4.45
C LEU A 15 -12.87 2.40 -2.95
N TYR A 16 -11.80 2.46 -2.16
CA TYR A 16 -11.87 2.57 -0.70
C TYR A 16 -11.61 3.98 -0.18
N GLY A 17 -11.42 4.97 -1.05
CA GLY A 17 -11.06 6.32 -0.63
C GLY A 17 -9.67 6.43 0.01
N ILE A 18 -8.74 5.51 -0.32
CA ILE A 18 -7.35 5.59 0.14
C ILE A 18 -6.63 6.60 -0.76
N GLN A 19 -6.07 7.65 -0.17
CA GLN A 19 -5.24 8.60 -0.91
C GLN A 19 -3.90 7.96 -1.27
N LEU A 20 -3.48 8.05 -2.53
CA LEU A 20 -2.20 7.48 -2.98
C LEU A 20 -1.00 8.13 -2.27
N SER A 21 -1.09 9.42 -1.96
CA SER A 21 -0.07 10.16 -1.18
C SER A 21 0.17 9.53 0.20
N VAL A 22 -0.88 9.08 0.89
CA VAL A 22 -0.76 8.38 2.18
C VAL A 22 -0.06 7.04 2.02
N VAL A 23 -0.35 6.29 0.95
CA VAL A 23 0.35 5.04 0.64
C VAL A 23 1.82 5.29 0.32
N GLU A 24 2.13 6.34 -0.45
CA GLU A 24 3.52 6.74 -0.73
C GLU A 24 4.27 7.11 0.54
N GLN A 25 3.65 7.86 1.45
CA GLN A 25 4.25 8.23 2.73
C GLN A 25 4.55 6.98 3.57
N ILE A 26 3.59 6.07 3.72
CA ILE A 26 3.78 4.79 4.44
C ILE A 26 4.96 4.00 3.86
N ILE A 27 5.08 3.94 2.54
CA ILE A 27 6.18 3.23 1.86
C ILE A 27 7.53 3.90 2.15
N ARG A 28 7.60 5.24 2.17
CA ARG A 28 8.82 5.99 2.47
C ARG A 28 9.28 5.85 3.92
N GLU A 29 8.33 5.72 4.85
CA GLU A 29 8.60 5.53 6.29
C GLU A 29 8.91 4.07 6.64
N THR A 30 8.64 3.13 5.73
CA THR A 30 8.88 1.70 5.96
C THR A 30 10.24 1.30 5.39
N ASN A 31 11.06 0.65 6.23
CA ASN A 31 12.32 0.06 5.77
C ASN A 31 12.04 -1.23 5.00
N LEU A 32 12.00 -1.15 3.66
CA LEU A 32 11.67 -2.27 2.79
C LEU A 32 12.93 -2.97 2.28
N ILE A 33 12.91 -4.31 2.28
CA ILE A 33 13.96 -5.15 1.68
C ILE A 33 13.63 -5.54 0.24
N ILE A 34 14.53 -6.21 -0.48
CA ILE A 34 14.23 -6.70 -1.83
C ILE A 34 13.21 -7.85 -1.75
N GLY A 35 12.26 -7.88 -2.69
CA GLY A 35 11.23 -8.91 -2.79
C GLY A 35 9.81 -8.39 -2.48
N ASP A 36 8.88 -9.34 -2.39
CA ASP A 36 7.47 -9.06 -2.10
C ASP A 36 7.25 -8.92 -0.60
N GLN A 37 6.60 -7.83 -0.19
CA GLN A 37 6.36 -7.51 1.22
C GLN A 37 4.94 -7.00 1.43
N GLU A 38 4.44 -7.26 2.63
CA GLU A 38 3.16 -6.76 3.11
C GLU A 38 3.36 -5.75 4.22
N ILE A 39 2.64 -4.64 4.14
CA ILE A 39 2.63 -3.59 5.14
C ILE A 39 1.21 -3.46 5.66
N ILE A 40 1.04 -3.52 6.97
CA ILE A 40 -0.24 -3.26 7.64
C ILE A 40 -0.10 -1.98 8.45
N ARG A 41 -0.96 -0.99 8.18
CA ARG A 41 -0.96 0.30 8.87
C ARG A 41 -2.37 0.78 9.17
N HIS A 42 -2.54 1.40 10.33
CA HIS A 42 -3.74 2.13 10.65
C HIS A 42 -3.69 3.51 9.99
N ILE A 43 -4.77 3.92 9.32
CA ILE A 43 -4.92 5.26 8.74
C ILE A 43 -6.05 5.95 9.54
N PRO A 44 -5.84 7.18 10.06
CA PRO A 44 -6.79 7.85 10.96
C PRO A 44 -8.25 7.95 10.48
N ASP A 45 -8.51 7.86 9.18
CA ASP A 45 -9.85 7.95 8.59
C ASP A 45 -10.43 6.61 8.13
N MET A 46 -9.84 5.49 8.55
CA MET A 46 -10.29 4.14 8.18
C MET A 46 -10.61 3.29 9.40
N ASN A 47 -11.79 2.68 9.37
CA ASN A 47 -12.26 1.77 10.44
C ASN A 47 -11.40 0.51 10.60
N TYR A 48 -10.59 0.19 9.60
CA TYR A 48 -9.78 -1.02 9.56
C TYR A 48 -8.36 -0.67 9.11
N PRO A 49 -7.34 -1.40 9.60
CA PRO A 49 -5.98 -1.28 9.09
C PRO A 49 -5.94 -1.54 7.59
N VAL A 50 -5.16 -0.76 6.86
CA VAL A 50 -4.94 -0.96 5.43
C VAL A 50 -3.76 -1.89 5.24
N LYS A 51 -3.98 -2.96 4.49
CA LYS A 51 -2.93 -3.82 3.96
C LYS A 51 -2.46 -3.28 2.62
N ILE A 52 -1.16 -3.11 2.47
CA ILE A 52 -0.48 -2.66 1.25
C ILE A 52 0.51 -3.77 0.88
N VAL A 53 0.45 -4.25 -0.37
CA VAL A 53 1.39 -5.25 -0.89
C VAL A 53 2.29 -4.57 -1.91
N VAL A 54 3.59 -4.71 -1.73
CA VAL A 54 4.62 -4.10 -2.59
C VAL A 54 5.59 -5.15 -3.09
N ALA A 55 6.04 -4.99 -4.34
CA ALA A 55 7.20 -5.69 -4.89
C ALA A 55 8.36 -4.70 -4.99
N VAL A 56 9.47 -5.02 -4.33
CA VAL A 56 10.68 -4.20 -4.33
C VAL A 56 11.73 -4.85 -5.22
N LYS A 57 12.10 -4.16 -6.30
CA LYS A 57 13.14 -4.58 -7.23
C LYS A 57 14.14 -3.46 -7.43
N ASN A 58 15.34 -3.61 -6.87
CA ASN A 58 16.38 -2.59 -6.85
C ASN A 58 15.82 -1.27 -6.30
N GLU A 59 15.81 -0.20 -7.10
CA GLU A 59 15.26 1.09 -6.69
C GLU A 59 13.77 1.31 -7.01
N LEU A 60 13.11 0.32 -7.62
CA LEU A 60 11.71 0.41 -8.01
C LEU A 60 10.83 -0.34 -7.02
N ILE A 61 9.88 0.38 -6.42
CA ILE A 61 8.84 -0.18 -5.57
C ILE A 61 7.53 -0.15 -6.34
N THR A 62 6.98 -1.33 -6.63
CA THR A 62 5.68 -1.45 -7.28
C THR A 62 4.62 -1.79 -6.25
N VAL A 63 3.64 -0.91 -6.06
CA VAL A 63 2.47 -1.18 -5.23
C VAL A 63 1.54 -2.09 -6.03
N ILE A 64 1.40 -3.33 -5.57
CA ILE A 64 0.59 -4.36 -6.23
C ILE A 64 -0.88 -4.13 -5.88
N THR A 65 -1.21 -3.97 -4.60
CA THR A 65 -2.57 -3.71 -4.11
C THR A 65 -2.55 -2.95 -2.78
N ASN A 66 -3.67 -2.32 -2.45
CA ASN A 66 -3.93 -1.71 -1.14
C ASN A 66 -5.42 -1.88 -0.82
N TYR A 67 -5.76 -2.23 0.42
CA TYR A 67 -7.16 -2.37 0.85
C TYR A 67 -7.30 -2.44 2.38
N PRO A 68 -8.44 -1.98 2.94
CA PRO A 68 -8.75 -2.16 4.35
C PRO A 68 -8.97 -3.65 4.68
N LEU A 69 -8.35 -4.12 5.76
CA LEU A 69 -8.51 -5.45 6.33
C LEU A 69 -9.84 -5.53 7.08
N LYS A 70 -10.90 -5.97 6.42
CA LYS A 70 -12.15 -6.28 7.13
C LYS A 70 -11.94 -7.54 7.98
N LYS A 71 -12.40 -7.54 9.24
CA LYS A 71 -12.63 -8.81 9.95
C LYS A 71 -13.64 -9.61 9.11
N GLY A 72 -13.33 -10.86 8.80
CA GLY A 72 -14.32 -11.78 8.26
C GLY A 72 -15.52 -11.78 9.21
N THR A 73 -16.68 -11.40 8.69
CA THR A 73 -17.97 -11.66 9.36
C THR A 73 -18.21 -13.15 9.41
#